data_AF-A0A3D1ETR4-F1
#
_entry.id   AF-A0A3D1ETR4-F1
#
_cell.length_a   1.000
_cell.length_b   1.000
_cell.length_c   1.000
_cell.angle_alpha   90.00
_cell.angle_beta   90.00
_cell.angle_gamma   90.00
#
_symmetry.space_group_name_H-M   'P 1'
#
loop_
_entity.id
_entity.type
_entity.pdbx_description
1 polymer ?
#
loop_
_entity_poly.entity_id
_entity_poly.type
_entity_poly.pdbx_seq_one_letter_code
_entity_poly.pdbx_strand_id
1 'polypeptide(L)'
;RGEVDRAYGWIEEVISEYGDDYWLMADLAREIAAGRDMPENARRLDVAERLTKMASQELSDSDPERPALEAAIAFAAGQVRDAVNFQRRAVRVAPPVLKQKYRLDLERYLSQLKDK
;
A
#
# COMPACT_ATOMS: atom_id res chain seq x y z
N ARG A 1 -12.53 19.22 3.21
CA ARG A 1 -11.12 19.58 3.54
C ARG A 1 -10.85 19.36 5.03
N GLY A 2 -11.63 19.96 5.95
CA GLY A 2 -11.38 19.82 7.40
C GLY A 2 -11.34 18.40 7.99
N GLU A 3 -12.15 17.45 7.50
CA GLU A 3 -12.12 16.06 8.01
C GLU A 3 -10.90 15.26 7.53
N VAL A 4 -10.54 15.42 6.25
CA VAL A 4 -9.33 14.79 5.68
C VAL A 4 -8.08 15.32 6.38
N ASP A 5 -7.98 16.64 6.56
CA ASP A 5 -6.83 17.26 7.22
C ASP A 5 -6.73 16.81 8.70
N ARG A 6 -7.87 16.64 9.38
CA ARG A 6 -7.91 16.08 10.74
C ARG A 6 -7.47 14.63 10.78
N ALA A 7 -7.93 13.79 9.84
CA ALA A 7 -7.53 12.39 9.75
C ALA A 7 -6.03 12.23 9.55
N TYR A 8 -5.42 13.05 8.68
CA TYR A 8 -3.96 13.04 8.54
C TYR A 8 -3.24 13.62 9.75
N GLY A 9 -3.83 14.56 10.49
CA GLY A 9 -3.33 14.97 11.80
C GLY A 9 -3.22 13.79 12.78
N TRP A 10 -4.25 12.95 12.84
CA TRP A 10 -4.22 11.73 13.67
C TRP A 10 -3.19 10.71 13.19
N ILE A 11 -2.98 10.60 11.88
CA ILE A 11 -1.91 9.75 11.35
C ILE A 11 -0.53 10.24 11.80
N GLU A 12 -0.27 11.55 11.83
CA GLU A 12 0.99 12.08 12.36
C GLU A 12 1.15 11.83 13.88
N GLU A 13 0.06 11.93 14.65
CA GLU A 13 0.06 11.57 16.08
C GLU A 13 0.42 10.08 16.26
N VAL A 14 -0.22 9.19 15.48
CA VAL A 14 0.07 7.75 15.51
C VAL A 14 1.52 7.46 15.12
N ILE A 15 2.06 8.12 14.10
CA ILE A 15 3.47 7.99 13.71
C ILE A 15 4.40 8.42 14.83
N SER A 16 4.04 9.48 15.57
CA SER A 16 4.85 9.97 16.68
C SER A 16 4.84 9.03 17.89
N GLU A 17 3.72 8.37 18.15
CA GLU A 17 3.54 7.51 19.34
C GLU A 17 3.94 6.05 19.08
N TYR A 18 3.74 5.56 17.85
CA TYR A 18 3.82 4.14 17.48
C TYR A 18 4.64 3.92 16.20
N GLY A 19 5.54 4.85 15.84
CA GLY A 19 6.29 4.79 14.58
C GLY A 19 7.23 3.58 14.43
N ASP A 20 7.49 2.86 15.52
CA ASP A 20 8.20 1.58 15.56
C ASP A 20 7.30 0.36 15.37
N ASP A 21 5.97 0.53 15.39
CA ASP A 21 5.04 -0.52 14.99
C ASP A 21 4.95 -0.59 13.46
N TYR A 22 5.87 -1.38 12.88
CA TYR A 22 6.00 -1.55 11.44
C TYR A 22 4.75 -2.11 10.77
N TRP A 23 3.98 -2.96 11.47
CA TRP A 23 2.72 -3.50 10.94
C TRP A 23 1.63 -2.43 10.91
N LEU A 24 1.56 -1.59 11.93
CA LEU A 24 0.67 -0.43 11.92
C LEU A 24 1.03 0.55 10.79
N MET A 25 2.32 0.82 10.58
CA MET A 25 2.75 1.68 9.46
C MET A 25 2.37 1.08 8.10
N ALA A 26 2.54 -0.24 7.93
CA ALA A 26 2.13 -0.97 6.73
C ALA A 26 0.61 -0.87 6.49
N ASP A 27 -0.20 -1.09 7.52
CA ASP A 27 -1.66 -1.03 7.40
C ASP A 27 -2.15 0.39 7.12
N LEU A 28 -1.59 1.42 7.77
CA LEU A 28 -1.92 2.81 7.46
C LEU A 28 -1.55 3.18 6.02
N ALA A 29 -0.38 2.74 5.53
CA ALA A 29 0.02 2.98 4.15
C ALA A 29 -0.99 2.35 3.16
N ARG A 30 -1.45 1.13 3.45
CA ARG A 30 -2.46 0.44 2.67
C ARG A 30 -3.79 1.18 2.67
N GLU A 31 -4.29 1.59 3.83
CA GLU A 31 -5.57 2.28 3.93
C GLU A 31 -5.55 3.61 3.17
N ILE A 32 -4.44 4.36 3.22
CA ILE A 32 -4.28 5.57 2.42
C ILE A 32 -4.27 5.25 0.93
N ALA A 33 -3.53 4.22 0.50
CA ALA A 33 -3.34 3.92 -0.92
C ALA A 33 -4.56 3.23 -1.56
N ALA A 34 -5.23 2.35 -0.83
CA ALA A 34 -6.20 1.39 -1.36
C ALA A 34 -7.47 1.24 -0.50
N GLY A 35 -7.60 1.99 0.60
CA GLY A 35 -8.79 1.98 1.45
C GLY A 35 -10.05 2.29 0.64
N ARG A 36 -11.07 1.47 0.83
CA ARG A 36 -12.33 1.55 0.06
C ARG A 36 -13.04 2.88 0.27
N ASP A 37 -12.98 3.40 1.48
CA ASP A 37 -13.70 4.61 1.88
C ASP A 37 -12.87 5.88 1.68
N MET A 38 -11.63 5.76 1.17
CA MET A 38 -10.73 6.88 0.89
C MET A 38 -10.86 7.32 -0.58
N PRO A 39 -11.46 8.50 -0.85
CA PRO A 39 -11.54 9.05 -2.21
C PRO A 39 -10.15 9.23 -2.81
N GLU A 40 -9.98 8.95 -4.10
CA GLU A 40 -8.67 9.06 -4.78
C GLU A 40 -8.03 10.45 -4.62
N ASN A 41 -8.83 11.51 -4.70
CA ASN A 41 -8.38 12.90 -4.54
C ASN A 41 -8.02 13.28 -3.08
N ALA A 42 -8.30 12.42 -2.10
CA ALA A 42 -7.95 12.60 -0.70
C ALA A 42 -6.73 11.76 -0.28
N ARG A 43 -6.22 10.90 -1.16
CA ARG A 43 -5.04 10.08 -0.90
C ARG A 43 -3.78 10.93 -0.93
N ARG A 44 -3.05 10.95 0.19
CA ARG A 44 -1.71 11.55 0.29
C ARG A 44 -0.69 10.45 0.11
N LEU A 45 -0.38 10.15 -1.15
CA LEU A 45 0.50 9.02 -1.49
C LEU A 45 1.93 9.21 -0.98
N ASP A 46 2.38 10.45 -0.81
CA ASP A 46 3.62 10.81 -0.15
C ASP A 46 3.68 10.32 1.31
N VAL A 47 2.55 10.42 2.04
CA VAL A 47 2.41 9.88 3.40
C VAL A 47 2.45 8.35 3.37
N ALA A 48 1.73 7.71 2.43
CA ALA A 48 1.74 6.26 2.28
C ALA A 48 3.14 5.71 1.93
N GLU A 49 3.90 6.41 1.08
CA GLU A 49 5.29 6.08 0.77
C GLU A 49 6.21 6.20 1.98
N ARG A 50 6.05 7.26 2.79
CA ARG A 50 6.81 7.43 4.03
C ARG A 50 6.54 6.28 5.01
N LEU A 51 5.27 5.95 5.21
CA LEU A 51 4.83 4.84 6.07
C LEU A 51 5.36 3.49 5.58
N THR A 52 5.36 3.27 4.26
CA THR A 52 5.92 2.04 3.66
C THR A 52 7.43 1.94 3.89
N LYS A 53 8.17 3.05 3.82
CA LYS A 53 9.61 3.08 4.14
C LYS A 53 9.88 2.76 5.61
N MET A 54 9.04 3.27 6.52
CA MET A 54 9.11 2.93 7.93
C MET A 54 8.87 1.44 8.14
N ALA A 55 7.78 0.89 7.60
CA ALA A 55 7.45 -0.54 7.68
C ALA A 55 8.54 -1.44 7.07
N SER A 56 9.17 -0.99 5.98
CA SER A 56 10.20 -1.75 5.25
C SER A 56 11.50 -1.97 6.03
N GLN A 57 11.67 -1.36 7.20
CA GLN A 57 12.83 -1.63 8.07
C GLN A 57 12.80 -3.06 8.63
N GLU A 58 11.61 -3.61 8.89
CA GLU A 58 11.44 -4.98 9.39
C GLU A 58 10.79 -5.94 8.37
N LEU A 59 10.09 -5.42 7.36
CA LEU A 59 9.58 -6.27 6.28
C LEU A 59 10.75 -6.74 5.40
N SER A 60 11.23 -7.96 5.69
CA SER A 60 12.26 -8.64 4.92
C SER A 60 11.91 -8.74 3.43
N ASP A 61 12.90 -8.90 2.55
CA ASP A 61 12.66 -9.13 1.11
C ASP A 61 11.86 -10.41 0.81
N SER A 62 11.78 -11.33 1.78
CA SER A 62 10.93 -12.53 1.72
C SER A 62 9.48 -12.27 2.14
N ASP A 63 9.19 -11.12 2.75
CA ASP A 63 7.84 -10.76 3.13
C ASP A 63 7.07 -10.30 1.88
N PRO A 64 6.00 -11.01 1.47
CA PRO A 64 5.19 -10.59 0.33
C PRO A 64 4.46 -9.26 0.55
N GLU A 65 4.35 -8.80 1.79
CA GLU A 65 3.59 -7.60 2.14
C GLU A 65 4.23 -6.33 1.61
N ARG A 66 5.56 -6.23 1.69
CA ARG A 66 6.31 -5.08 1.18
C ARG A 66 6.05 -4.82 -0.32
N PRO A 67 6.28 -5.78 -1.24
CA PRO A 67 5.97 -5.57 -2.64
C PRO A 67 4.46 -5.40 -2.90
N ALA A 68 3.57 -5.93 -2.05
CA ALA A 68 2.14 -5.68 -2.20
C ALA A 68 1.74 -4.23 -1.85
N LEU A 69 2.38 -3.63 -0.84
CA LEU A 69 2.20 -2.21 -0.48
C LEU A 69 2.74 -1.29 -1.57
N GLU A 70 3.96 -1.56 -2.04
CA GLU A 70 4.56 -0.84 -3.18
C GLU A 70 3.63 -0.89 -4.40
N ALA A 71 3.02 -2.05 -4.66
CA ALA A 71 2.07 -2.21 -5.75
C ALA A 71 0.79 -1.37 -5.57
N ALA A 72 0.22 -1.36 -4.36
CA ALA A 72 -0.98 -0.59 -4.05
C ALA A 72 -0.76 0.92 -4.22
N ILE A 73 0.38 1.44 -3.75
CA ILE A 73 0.76 2.83 -3.91
C ILE A 73 0.97 3.18 -5.39
N ALA A 74 1.75 2.37 -6.11
CA ALA A 74 1.97 2.59 -7.55
C ALA A 74 0.65 2.57 -8.34
N PHE A 75 -0.28 1.68 -7.97
CA PHE A 75 -1.59 1.61 -8.62
C PHE A 75 -2.39 2.89 -8.37
N ALA A 76 -2.44 3.37 -7.12
CA ALA A 76 -3.11 4.62 -6.75
C ALA A 76 -2.49 5.85 -7.44
N ALA A 77 -1.18 5.84 -7.67
CA ALA A 77 -0.46 6.87 -8.44
C ALA A 77 -0.71 6.79 -9.96
N GLY A 78 -1.47 5.79 -10.44
CA GLY A 78 -1.72 5.55 -11.85
C GLY A 78 -0.56 4.89 -12.60
N GLN A 79 0.50 4.49 -11.89
CA GLN A 79 1.69 3.79 -12.40
C GLN A 79 1.41 2.28 -12.56
N VAL A 80 0.41 1.95 -13.39
CA VAL A 80 -0.17 0.59 -13.47
C VAL A 80 0.87 -0.48 -13.84
N ARG A 81 1.86 -0.17 -14.69
CA ARG A 81 2.93 -1.12 -15.06
C ARG A 81 3.78 -1.50 -13.86
N ASP A 82 4.15 -0.51 -13.04
CA ASP A 82 4.96 -0.73 -11.84
C ASP A 82 4.16 -1.48 -10.79
N ALA A 83 2.88 -1.13 -10.61
CA ALA A 83 1.96 -1.87 -9.76
C ALA A 83 1.89 -3.36 -10.12
N VAL A 84 1.76 -3.69 -11.40
CA VAL A 84 1.78 -5.09 -11.88
C VAL A 84 3.10 -5.78 -11.55
N ASN A 85 4.24 -5.09 -11.75
CA ASN A 85 5.56 -5.66 -11.49
C ASN A 85 5.78 -5.96 -10.00
N PHE A 86 5.43 -5.01 -9.13
CA PHE A 86 5.49 -5.20 -7.68
C PHE A 86 4.55 -6.31 -7.23
N GLN A 87 3.30 -6.32 -7.70
CA GLN A 87 2.33 -7.34 -7.30
C GLN A 87 2.72 -8.75 -7.77
N ARG A 88 3.37 -8.89 -8.93
CA ARG A 88 3.95 -10.18 -9.36
C ARG A 88 5.02 -10.69 -8.40
N ARG A 89 5.84 -9.78 -7.83
CA ARG A 89 6.82 -10.14 -6.80
C ARG A 89 6.11 -10.62 -5.55
N ALA A 90 5.09 -9.88 -5.06
CA ALA A 90 4.29 -10.29 -3.91
C ALA A 90 3.70 -11.69 -4.09
N VAL A 91 3.03 -11.95 -5.22
CA VAL A 91 2.48 -13.29 -5.54
C VAL A 91 3.57 -14.37 -5.56
N ARG A 92 4.78 -14.06 -6.05
CA ARG A 92 5.87 -15.04 -6.14
C ARG A 92 6.33 -15.52 -4.76
N VAL A 93 6.57 -14.59 -3.84
CA VAL A 93 7.12 -14.89 -2.51
C VAL A 93 6.05 -15.25 -1.48
N ALA A 94 4.77 -14.98 -1.77
CA ALA A 94 3.69 -15.24 -0.82
C ALA A 94 3.47 -16.72 -0.50
N PRO A 95 3.20 -17.06 0.78
CA PRO A 95 2.74 -18.38 1.17
C PRO A 95 1.35 -18.67 0.56
N PRO A 96 0.94 -19.94 0.44
CA PRO A 96 -0.32 -20.33 -0.21
C PRO A 96 -1.55 -19.56 0.28
N VAL A 97 -1.63 -19.28 1.58
CA VAL A 97 -2.76 -18.59 2.23
C VAL A 97 -2.92 -17.16 1.70
N LEU A 98 -1.82 -16.43 1.49
CA LEU A 98 -1.85 -15.03 1.02
C LEU A 98 -1.80 -14.92 -0.50
N LYS A 99 -1.27 -15.94 -1.18
CA LYS A 99 -1.07 -15.96 -2.63
C LYS A 99 -2.37 -15.72 -3.40
N GLN A 100 -3.51 -16.21 -2.92
CA GLN A 100 -4.80 -15.98 -3.58
C GLN A 100 -5.23 -14.50 -3.48
N LYS A 101 -5.09 -13.87 -2.31
CA LYS A 101 -5.38 -12.44 -2.12
C LYS A 101 -4.56 -11.61 -3.11
N TYR A 102 -3.25 -11.80 -3.15
CA TYR A 102 -2.39 -11.01 -4.03
C TYR A 102 -2.62 -11.26 -5.52
N ARG A 103 -3.12 -12.45 -5.91
CA ARG A 103 -3.53 -12.73 -7.29
C ARG A 103 -4.75 -11.92 -7.72
N LEU A 104 -5.74 -11.75 -6.84
CA LEU A 104 -6.92 -10.94 -7.14
C LEU A 104 -6.53 -9.47 -7.39
N ASP A 105 -5.63 -8.92 -6.57
CA ASP A 105 -5.08 -7.58 -6.80
C ASP A 105 -4.28 -7.51 -8.11
N LEU A 106 -3.49 -8.54 -8.43
CA LEU A 106 -2.75 -8.60 -9.69
C LEU A 106 -3.69 -8.63 -10.91
N GLU A 107 -4.76 -9.41 -10.84
CA GLU A 107 -5.78 -9.48 -11.89
C GLU A 107 -6.45 -8.12 -12.11
N ARG A 108 -6.78 -7.42 -11.02
CA ARG A 108 -7.31 -6.04 -11.06
C ARG A 108 -6.31 -5.07 -11.71
N TYR A 109 -5.03 -5.14 -11.36
CA TYR A 109 -4.04 -4.24 -11.96
C TYR A 109 -3.81 -4.55 -13.45
N LEU A 110 -3.84 -5.83 -13.82
CA LEU A 110 -3.73 -6.28 -15.20
C LEU A 110 -4.92 -5.86 -16.07
N SER A 111 -6.15 -5.84 -15.54
CA SER A 111 -7.31 -5.35 -16.31
C SER A 111 -7.13 -3.87 -16.63
N GLN A 112 -6.76 -3.04 -15.64
CA GLN A 112 -6.52 -1.62 -15.84
C GLN A 112 -5.38 -1.34 -16.82
N LEU A 113 -4.37 -2.21 -16.89
CA LEU A 113 -3.25 -2.05 -17.83
C LEU A 113 -3.66 -2.27 -19.28
N LYS A 114 -4.66 -3.13 -19.53
CA LYS A 114 -5.17 -3.41 -20.89
C LYS A 114 -6.05 -2.29 -21.42
N ASP A 115 -6.67 -1.53 -20.52
CA ASP A 115 -7.57 -0.42 -20.84
C ASP A 115 -6.84 0.91 -21.08
N LYS A 116 -5.49 0.93 -21.00
CA LYS A 116 -4.62 2.09 -21.25
C LYS A 116 -3.79 1.90 -22.52
#